data_AF-A0A7S2P664-F1
#
_entry.id   AF-A0A7S2P664-F1
#
_cell.length_a   1.000
_cell.length_b   1.000
_cell.length_c   1.000
_cell.angle_alpha   90.00
_cell.angle_beta   90.00
_cell.angle_gamma   90.00
#
_symmetry.space_group_name_H-M   'P 1'
#
loop_
_entity.id
_entity.type
_entity.pdbx_description
1 polymer ?
#
loop_
_entity_poly.entity_id
_entity_poly.type
_entity_poly.pdbx_seq_one_letter_code
_entity_poly.pdbx_strand_id
1 'polypeptide(L)'
;GDWDAGLSMRIGAQIVLEEVNRNPALLPGYELKVVWQDGLCLKSAGTELFHQNLFDKTYKAFAPGRNLSELDADGDGTITTADTAPMFEVWGADRVSPDPVGFLGPGCSGAAMDTAALASAARFPMVSASASRPALSDRSTYPHFFRTIMP
;
A
#
# COMPACT_ATOMS: atom_id res chain seq x y z
N GLY A 1 13.35 -3.82 3.64
CA GLY A 1 13.69 -4.51 2.37
C GLY A 1 14.74 -3.72 1.62
N ASP A 2 15.10 -4.11 0.39
CA ASP A 2 16.19 -3.47 -0.39
C ASP A 2 16.00 -1.96 -0.64
N TRP A 3 14.75 -1.49 -0.61
CA TRP A 3 14.43 -0.07 -0.70
C TRP A 3 13.45 0.34 0.39
N ASP A 4 13.95 1.09 1.36
CA ASP A 4 13.23 1.46 2.57
C ASP A 4 12.63 2.87 2.50
N ALA A 5 11.69 3.05 1.57
CA ALA A 5 10.95 4.29 1.40
C ALA A 5 9.50 4.21 1.94
N GLY A 6 9.09 3.06 2.48
CA GLY A 6 7.69 2.80 2.85
C GLY A 6 7.17 3.75 3.93
N LEU A 7 8.00 4.06 4.94
CA LEU A 7 7.63 4.96 6.03
C LEU A 7 7.40 6.39 5.56
N SER A 8 8.32 6.95 4.77
CA SER A 8 8.19 8.31 4.25
C SER A 8 7.01 8.43 3.28
N MET A 9 6.77 7.41 2.46
CA MET A 9 5.59 7.33 1.60
C MET A 9 4.28 7.30 2.39
N ARG A 10 4.20 6.47 3.45
CA ARG A 10 3.04 6.39 4.32
C ARG A 10 2.74 7.75 4.95
N ILE A 11 3.72 8.40 5.55
CA ILE A 11 3.54 9.71 6.20
C ILE A 11 3.04 10.75 5.19
N GLY A 12 3.71 10.85 4.03
CA GLY A 12 3.31 11.79 2.99
C GLY A 12 1.88 11.54 2.51
N ALA A 13 1.51 10.28 2.31
CA ALA A 13 0.16 9.92 1.90
C ALA A 13 -0.89 10.11 3.01
N GLN A 14 -0.55 9.94 4.28
CA GLN A 14 -1.45 10.23 5.42
C GLN A 14 -1.77 11.73 5.51
N ILE A 15 -0.77 12.60 5.34
CA ILE A 15 -0.99 14.06 5.30
C ILE A 15 -1.98 14.42 4.19
N VAL A 16 -1.77 13.90 2.98
CA VAL A 16 -2.65 14.17 1.84
C VAL A 16 -4.05 13.58 2.07
N LEU A 17 -4.16 12.38 2.64
CA LEU A 17 -5.44 11.75 2.95
C LEU A 17 -6.27 12.58 3.92
N GLU A 18 -5.65 13.11 4.97
CA GLU A 18 -6.30 14.00 5.93
C GLU A 18 -6.81 15.28 5.26
N GLU A 19 -5.99 15.90 4.41
CA GLU A 19 -6.37 17.14 3.71
C GLU A 19 -7.50 16.91 2.69
N VAL A 20 -7.49 15.76 1.99
CA VAL A 20 -8.59 15.39 1.07
C VAL A 20 -9.89 15.22 1.85
N ASN A 21 -9.88 14.50 2.97
CA ASN A 21 -11.07 14.26 3.78
C ASN A 21 -11.59 15.52 4.50
N ARG A 22 -10.71 16.49 4.80
CA ARG A 22 -11.10 17.78 5.41
C ARG A 22 -11.67 18.79 4.41
N ASN A 23 -11.38 18.62 3.12
CA ASN A 23 -11.77 19.59 2.11
C ASN A 23 -13.23 19.37 1.66
N PRO A 24 -14.19 20.27 1.98
CA PRO A 24 -15.59 20.08 1.65
C PRO A 24 -15.90 20.10 0.14
N ALA A 25 -14.97 20.57 -0.69
CA ALA A 25 -15.09 20.55 -2.15
C ALA A 25 -14.68 19.20 -2.76
N LEU A 26 -13.96 18.34 -2.02
CA LEU A 26 -13.50 17.04 -2.49
C LEU A 26 -14.35 15.93 -1.84
N LEU A 27 -15.01 15.12 -2.68
CA LEU A 27 -15.76 13.92 -2.26
C LEU A 27 -16.80 14.17 -1.14
N PRO A 28 -17.73 15.14 -1.30
CA PRO A 28 -18.71 15.44 -0.26
C PRO A 28 -19.56 14.21 0.08
N GLY A 29 -19.67 13.91 1.37
CA GLY A 29 -20.41 12.75 1.88
C GLY A 29 -19.62 11.43 1.89
N TYR A 30 -18.34 11.45 1.52
CA TYR A 30 -17.45 10.30 1.58
C TYR A 30 -16.23 10.57 2.47
N GLU A 31 -15.68 9.50 3.04
CA GLU A 31 -14.43 9.50 3.78
C GLU A 31 -13.50 8.46 3.14
N LEU A 32 -12.35 8.90 2.64
CA LEU A 32 -11.33 7.99 2.14
C LEU A 32 -10.60 7.32 3.31
N LYS A 33 -10.43 6.00 3.21
CA LYS A 33 -9.70 5.17 4.17
C LYS A 33 -8.64 4.36 3.45
N VAL A 34 -7.51 4.14 4.11
CA VAL A 34 -6.40 3.35 3.59
C VAL A 34 -6.00 2.32 4.64
N VAL A 35 -5.86 1.07 4.21
CA VAL A 35 -5.23 0.02 5.01
C VAL A 35 -3.76 -0.07 4.60
N TRP A 36 -2.87 0.32 5.50
CA TRP A 36 -1.43 0.25 5.26
C TRP A 36 -0.94 -1.18 5.44
N GLN A 37 -0.19 -1.71 4.48
CA GLN A 37 0.38 -3.06 4.56
C GLN A 37 1.83 -3.02 4.10
N ASP A 38 2.70 -3.76 4.77
CA ASP A 38 4.12 -3.80 4.44
C ASP A 38 4.41 -4.93 3.46
N GLY A 39 4.84 -4.57 2.25
CA GLY A 39 5.26 -5.51 1.22
C GLY A 39 6.73 -5.92 1.32
N LEU A 40 7.51 -5.36 2.24
CA LEU A 40 8.93 -5.65 2.49
C LEU A 40 9.84 -5.52 1.25
N CYS A 41 9.35 -4.86 0.18
CA CYS A 41 9.94 -4.86 -1.15
C CYS A 41 10.11 -6.27 -1.78
N LEU A 42 9.39 -7.26 -1.27
CA LEU A 42 9.45 -8.63 -1.77
C LEU A 42 8.47 -8.84 -2.93
N LYS A 43 8.93 -9.53 -3.98
CA LYS A 43 8.12 -9.86 -5.16
C LYS A 43 6.83 -10.59 -4.80
N SER A 44 6.93 -11.60 -3.93
CA SER A 44 5.80 -12.44 -3.52
C SER A 44 4.84 -11.74 -2.56
N ALA A 45 5.34 -10.89 -1.66
CA ALA A 45 4.53 -10.31 -0.60
C ALA A 45 3.39 -9.43 -1.14
N GLY A 46 3.64 -8.65 -2.20
CA GLY A 46 2.59 -7.83 -2.82
C GLY A 46 1.43 -8.67 -3.36
N THR A 47 1.75 -9.77 -4.05
CA THR A 47 0.75 -10.69 -4.61
C THR A 47 0.01 -11.45 -3.51
N GLU A 48 0.70 -11.87 -2.45
CA GLU A 48 0.10 -12.54 -1.30
C GLU A 48 -0.90 -11.63 -0.57
N LEU A 49 -0.49 -10.40 -0.26
CA LEU A 49 -1.37 -9.41 0.37
C LEU A 49 -2.56 -9.09 -0.52
N PHE A 50 -2.34 -8.90 -1.83
CA PHE A 50 -3.44 -8.63 -2.76
C PHE A 50 -4.45 -9.78 -2.82
N HIS A 51 -3.96 -11.03 -2.87
CA HIS A 51 -4.81 -12.22 -2.84
C HIS A 51 -5.64 -12.28 -1.55
N GLN A 52 -4.99 -12.15 -0.40
CA GLN A 52 -5.65 -12.18 0.92
C GLN A 52 -6.71 -11.08 1.05
N ASN A 53 -6.40 -9.87 0.60
CA ASN A 53 -7.33 -8.74 0.64
C ASN A 53 -8.58 -9.00 -0.23
N LEU A 54 -8.38 -9.53 -1.43
CA LEU A 54 -9.46 -9.66 -2.42
C LEU A 54 -10.36 -10.87 -2.12
N PHE A 55 -9.76 -12.03 -1.85
CA PHE A 55 -10.48 -13.31 -1.73
C PHE A 55 -10.81 -13.65 -0.29
N ASP A 56 -9.87 -13.45 0.63
CA ASP A 56 -10.02 -13.86 2.03
C ASP A 56 -10.55 -12.73 2.92
N LYS A 57 -10.68 -11.51 2.37
CA LYS A 57 -11.10 -10.29 3.08
C LYS A 57 -10.31 -10.08 4.39
N THR A 58 -9.04 -10.45 4.34
CA THR A 58 -8.12 -10.40 5.47
C THR A 58 -6.99 -9.45 5.15
N TYR A 59 -6.72 -8.52 6.06
CA TYR A 59 -5.79 -7.42 5.82
C TYR A 59 -4.72 -7.37 6.90
N LYS A 60 -3.46 -7.63 6.52
CA LYS A 60 -2.30 -7.49 7.41
C LYS A 60 -1.92 -6.01 7.58
N ALA A 61 -2.59 -5.32 8.49
CA ALA A 61 -2.38 -3.90 8.77
C ALA A 61 -1.02 -3.66 9.44
N PHE A 62 -0.28 -2.68 8.91
CA PHE A 62 1.03 -2.29 9.40
C PHE A 62 0.91 -1.17 10.45
N ALA A 63 1.31 -1.44 11.69
CA ALA A 63 1.40 -0.49 12.79
C ALA A 63 0.19 0.49 12.86
N PRO A 64 -1.04 -0.03 12.99
CA PRO A 64 -2.22 0.83 13.04
C PRO A 64 -2.23 1.67 14.31
N GLY A 65 -2.61 2.94 14.19
CA GLY A 65 -2.71 3.86 15.33
C GLY A 65 -1.37 4.26 15.98
N ARG A 66 -0.24 3.80 15.43
CA ARG A 66 1.10 4.15 15.92
C ARG A 66 1.65 5.40 15.24
N ASN A 67 2.29 6.26 16.04
CA ASN A 67 3.04 7.42 15.57
C ASN A 67 4.46 7.02 15.13
N LEU A 68 5.12 7.89 14.35
CA LEU A 68 6.46 7.62 13.84
C LEU A 68 7.49 7.33 14.95
N SER A 69 7.43 8.04 16.07
CA SER A 69 8.32 7.84 17.21
C SER A 69 8.12 6.50 17.92
N GLU A 70 6.97 5.86 17.75
CA GLU A 70 6.69 4.53 18.32
C GLU A 70 7.24 3.40 17.44
N LEU A 71 7.67 3.72 16.21
CA LEU A 71 8.22 2.73 15.27
C LEU A 71 9.72 2.49 15.49
N ASP A 72 10.42 3.42 16.13
CA ASP A 72 11.82 3.31 16.56
C ASP A 72 11.83 2.69 17.98
N ALA A 73 11.75 1.37 18.05
CA ALA A 73 11.50 0.64 19.29
C ALA A 73 12.72 0.60 20.23
N ASP A 74 13.93 0.65 19.68
CA ASP A 74 15.18 0.65 20.44
C ASP A 74 15.74 2.07 20.68
N GLY A 75 15.21 3.08 20.00
CA GLY A 75 15.55 4.48 20.19
C GLY A 75 16.89 4.87 19.58
N ASP A 76 17.37 4.12 18.59
CA ASP A 76 18.66 4.36 17.95
C ASP A 76 18.61 5.41 16.81
N GLY A 77 17.41 5.90 16.50
CA GLY A 77 17.16 6.88 15.45
C GLY A 77 16.94 6.26 14.06
N THR A 78 16.91 4.93 13.97
CA THR A 78 16.57 4.19 12.75
C THR A 78 15.34 3.32 13.00
N ILE A 79 14.52 3.12 11.97
CA ILE A 79 13.35 2.26 12.07
C ILE A 79 13.61 1.05 11.19
N THR A 80 13.73 -0.11 11.81
CA THR A 80 14.04 -1.36 11.12
C THR A 80 12.82 -2.27 11.02
N THR A 81 12.95 -3.31 10.20
CA THR A 81 11.98 -4.41 10.17
C THR A 81 11.90 -5.13 11.52
N ALA A 82 12.97 -5.16 12.31
CA ALA A 82 12.95 -5.79 13.64
C ALA A 82 12.08 -4.99 14.61
N ASP A 83 12.18 -3.67 14.59
CA ASP A 83 11.40 -2.77 15.46
C ASP A 83 9.91 -2.88 15.17
N THR A 84 9.55 -3.00 13.89
CA THR A 84 8.16 -2.98 13.43
C THR A 84 7.54 -4.37 13.26
N ALA A 85 8.32 -5.45 13.30
CA ALA A 85 7.84 -6.83 13.24
C ALA A 85 6.70 -7.18 14.22
N PRO A 86 6.68 -6.71 15.49
CA PRO A 86 5.58 -7.01 16.40
C PRO A 86 4.35 -6.11 16.21
N MET A 87 4.37 -5.16 15.27
CA MET A 87 3.32 -4.13 15.13
C MET A 87 2.27 -4.45 14.05
N PHE A 88 2.28 -5.66 13.51
CA PHE A 88 1.27 -6.10 12.55
C PHE A 88 -0.01 -6.55 13.24
N GLU A 89 -1.14 -6.11 12.71
CA GLU A 89 -2.46 -6.62 13.09
C GLU A 89 -3.13 -7.28 11.89
N VAL A 90 -3.91 -8.33 12.14
CA VAL A 90 -4.75 -8.95 11.12
C VAL A 90 -6.17 -8.45 11.30
N TRP A 91 -6.68 -7.76 10.28
CA TRP A 91 -8.02 -7.19 10.25
C TRP A 91 -8.93 -7.99 9.32
N GLY A 92 -10.22 -8.07 9.68
CA GLY A 92 -11.26 -8.64 8.83
C GLY A 92 -12.23 -7.57 8.32
N ALA A 93 -13.34 -8.05 7.75
CA ALA A 93 -14.43 -7.20 7.26
C ALA A 93 -15.12 -6.35 8.35
N ASP A 94 -14.92 -6.68 9.63
CA ASP A 94 -15.38 -5.88 10.77
C ASP A 94 -14.62 -4.55 10.91
N ARG A 95 -13.36 -4.51 10.47
CA ARG A 95 -12.51 -3.30 10.49
C ARG A 95 -12.37 -2.64 9.12
N VAL A 96 -12.48 -3.41 8.04
CA VAL A 96 -12.35 -2.92 6.67
C VAL A 96 -13.70 -3.05 5.97
N SER A 97 -14.46 -1.96 5.99
CA SER A 97 -15.73 -1.83 5.29
C SER A 97 -15.95 -0.37 4.86
N PRO A 98 -16.43 -0.11 3.63
CA PRO A 98 -16.72 -1.08 2.56
C PRO A 98 -15.44 -1.73 1.99
N ASP A 99 -15.60 -2.70 1.09
CA ASP A 99 -14.49 -3.32 0.37
C ASP A 99 -13.60 -2.26 -0.31
N PRO A 100 -12.26 -2.43 -0.30
CA PRO A 100 -11.37 -1.54 -1.03
C PRO A 100 -11.71 -1.49 -2.51
N VAL A 101 -11.56 -0.31 -3.11
CA VAL A 101 -11.87 -0.05 -4.54
C VAL A 101 -10.62 0.09 -5.42
N GLY A 102 -9.44 0.06 -4.83
CA GLY A 102 -8.17 0.21 -5.53
C GLY A 102 -6.97 -0.16 -4.67
N PHE A 103 -5.82 -0.33 -5.30
CA PHE A 103 -4.57 -0.71 -4.65
C PHE A 103 -3.50 0.34 -4.89
N LEU A 104 -2.88 0.85 -3.82
CA LEU A 104 -1.78 1.82 -3.90
C LEU A 104 -0.45 1.11 -3.65
N GLY A 105 0.52 1.31 -4.55
CA GLY A 105 1.76 0.55 -4.60
C GLY A 105 1.64 -0.74 -5.42
N PRO A 106 2.54 -1.73 -5.22
CA PRO A 106 3.79 -1.63 -4.49
C PRO A 106 4.72 -0.54 -5.03
N GLY A 107 5.62 -0.06 -4.17
CA GLY A 107 6.66 0.88 -4.57
C GLY A 107 7.80 0.21 -5.37
N CYS A 108 8.16 -1.02 -5.02
CA CYS A 108 9.23 -1.76 -5.69
C CYS A 108 8.75 -2.36 -7.02
N SER A 109 9.48 -2.08 -8.11
CA SER A 109 9.10 -2.51 -9.46
C SER A 109 8.89 -4.02 -9.61
N GLY A 110 9.67 -4.84 -8.90
CA GLY A 110 9.51 -6.30 -8.93
C GLY A 110 8.16 -6.75 -8.37
N ALA A 111 7.84 -6.31 -7.15
CA ALA A 111 6.54 -6.56 -6.52
C ALA A 111 5.39 -5.97 -7.36
N ALA A 112 5.59 -4.78 -7.92
CA ALA A 112 4.58 -4.12 -8.74
C ALA A 112 4.20 -4.92 -9.99
N MET A 113 5.16 -5.54 -10.68
CA MET A 113 4.86 -6.39 -11.84
C MET A 113 4.02 -7.61 -11.48
N ASP A 114 4.36 -8.30 -10.39
CA ASP A 114 3.66 -9.52 -9.98
C ASP A 114 2.25 -9.19 -9.47
N THR A 115 2.12 -8.13 -8.66
CA THR A 115 0.81 -7.67 -8.17
C THR A 115 -0.04 -7.12 -9.31
N ALA A 116 0.53 -6.40 -10.29
CA ALA A 116 -0.20 -5.85 -11.42
C ALA A 116 -0.78 -6.93 -12.34
N ALA A 117 -0.11 -8.08 -12.48
CA ALA A 117 -0.65 -9.22 -13.23
C ALA A 117 -1.93 -9.75 -12.57
N LEU A 118 -1.94 -9.87 -11.24
CA LEU A 118 -3.13 -10.29 -10.49
C LEU A 118 -4.23 -9.22 -10.48
N ALA A 119 -3.87 -7.95 -10.30
CA ALA A 119 -4.79 -6.82 -10.36
C ALA A 119 -5.46 -6.71 -11.75
N SER A 120 -4.72 -7.04 -12.82
CA SER A 120 -5.24 -7.13 -14.17
C SER A 120 -6.39 -8.14 -14.28
N ALA A 121 -6.15 -9.37 -13.79
CA ALA A 121 -7.17 -10.43 -13.78
C ALA A 121 -8.39 -10.08 -12.90
N ALA A 122 -8.15 -9.40 -11.78
CA ALA A 122 -9.18 -8.95 -10.86
C ALA A 122 -9.95 -7.69 -11.34
N ARG A 123 -9.53 -7.06 -12.45
CA ARG A 123 -10.05 -5.77 -12.94
C ARG A 123 -9.98 -4.67 -11.87
N PHE A 124 -8.90 -4.68 -11.10
CA PHE A 124 -8.70 -3.78 -9.96
C PHE A 124 -7.71 -2.68 -10.33
N PRO A 125 -8.06 -1.39 -10.16
CA PRO A 125 -7.14 -0.30 -10.47
C PRO A 125 -6.00 -0.28 -9.45
N MET A 126 -4.78 -0.14 -9.97
CA MET A 126 -3.56 -0.16 -9.18
C MET A 126 -2.70 1.05 -9.53
N VAL A 127 -2.23 1.80 -8.53
CA VAL A 127 -1.41 3.01 -8.74
C VAL A 127 -0.13 2.93 -7.91
N SER A 128 1.03 2.87 -8.57
CA SER A 128 2.33 2.91 -7.89
C SER A 128 2.95 4.30 -7.91
N ALA A 129 3.48 4.76 -6.77
CA ALA A 129 4.17 6.05 -6.70
C ALA A 129 5.62 6.01 -7.23
N SER A 130 6.21 4.83 -7.42
CA SER A 130 7.67 4.71 -7.60
C SER A 130 8.14 3.52 -8.42
N ALA A 131 7.26 2.62 -8.85
CA ALA A 131 7.67 1.51 -9.71
C ALA A 131 8.03 2.03 -11.11
N SER A 132 9.32 2.17 -11.39
CA SER A 132 9.86 2.76 -12.62
C SER A 132 10.07 1.77 -13.77
N ARG A 133 10.06 0.45 -13.57
CA ARG A 133 10.40 -0.49 -14.65
C ARG A 133 9.59 -0.25 -15.95
N PRO A 134 10.22 -0.09 -17.13
CA PRO A 134 9.51 0.26 -18.37
C PRO A 134 8.43 -0.75 -18.80
N ALA A 135 8.63 -2.04 -18.52
CA ALA A 135 7.70 -3.13 -18.84
C ALA A 135 6.30 -2.94 -18.26
N LEU A 136 6.16 -2.20 -17.15
CA LEU A 136 4.87 -1.86 -16.55
C LEU A 136 4.00 -0.92 -17.42
N SER A 137 4.56 -0.38 -18.51
CA SER A 137 3.82 0.44 -19.46
C SER A 137 3.05 -0.37 -20.51
N ASP A 138 3.30 -1.69 -20.60
CA ASP A 138 2.58 -2.57 -21.53
C ASP A 138 1.11 -2.70 -21.11
N ARG A 139 0.21 -2.05 -21.86
CA ARG A 139 -1.23 -2.05 -21.61
C ARG A 139 -1.92 -3.36 -22.01
N SER A 140 -1.27 -4.23 -22.78
CA SER A 140 -1.78 -5.56 -23.07
C SER A 140 -1.62 -6.50 -21.87
N THR A 141 -0.48 -6.39 -21.17
CA THR A 141 -0.20 -7.18 -19.96
C THR A 141 -0.75 -6.54 -18.68
N TYR A 142 -0.63 -5.21 -18.55
CA TYR A 142 -0.99 -4.44 -17.35
C TYR A 142 -2.02 -3.32 -17.62
N PRO A 143 -3.22 -3.64 -18.13
CA PRO A 143 -4.23 -2.65 -18.50
C PRO A 143 -4.67 -1.75 -17.32
N HIS A 144 -4.67 -2.28 -16.09
CA HIS A 144 -5.15 -1.60 -14.89
C HIS A 144 -4.04 -0.99 -14.01
N PHE A 145 -2.78 -1.01 -14.47
CA PHE A 145 -1.65 -0.43 -13.75
C PHE A 145 -1.43 1.04 -14.14
N PHE A 146 -1.23 1.89 -13.14
CA PHE A 146 -0.89 3.30 -13.30
C PHE A 146 0.28 3.64 -12.39
N ARG A 147 0.98 4.73 -12.69
CA ARG A 147 2.04 5.26 -11.84
C ARG A 147 2.19 6.75 -11.98
N THR A 148 2.72 7.39 -10.94
CA THR A 148 3.04 8.82 -10.94
C THR A 148 4.49 9.12 -11.32
N ILE A 149 5.40 8.15 -11.16
CA ILE A 149 6.80 8.27 -11.56
C ILE A 149 7.00 7.99 -13.06
N MET A 150 8.06 8.53 -13.65
CA MET A 150 8.46 8.20 -15.01
C MET A 150 8.98 6.75 -15.13
N PRO A 151 8.82 6.12 -16.31
CA PRO A 151 9.49 4.87 -16.69
C PRO A 151 11.03 4.93 -16.62
#